data_AF-A0A7S4NE29-F1
#
_entry.id   AF-A0A7S4NE29-F1
#
_cell.length_a   1.000
_cell.length_b   1.000
_cell.length_c   1.000
_cell.angle_alpha   90.00
_cell.angle_beta   90.00
_cell.angle_gamma   90.00
#
_symmetry.space_group_name_H-M   'P 1'
#
loop_
_entity.id
_entity.type
_entity.pdbx_description
1 polymer ?
#
loop_
_entity_poly.entity_id
_entity_poly.type
_entity_poly.pdbx_seq_one_letter_code
_entity_poly.pdbx_strand_id
1 'polypeptide(L)'
;KETDGNEKKGSKCLHFVHNDNVLFSFVEVPTPKDDKKEENKETPKTFSRVIVRNSIGKYSWDTTRLFDYENMDELVSLPFQFQDDGVAQPPPVPRDGEAPLAPKPMEDHSEIPHNTNTYKTETDQLDVLLHYLSHTHPDCLPEGIKTLNVPADCAETQKKRIDYTEQSLVLQIEEDEQMIQKMQENVPPPQYWDMACPVPQLPVGTYHYCRTLLSHLGLLSCDNLGAISLLAGDPEKIERSLTQLDRTNSREMIKVGIIYLKEGQEEQYGVLANSAKDRTPPFYEFIRSIGWPIDLETHRAYMGGLDSKGTTGITAPYFATSTTEMIFHDITSMPTSSSEAGQLHKKRHVGNDHVHVVWTEHLRDYNPTTIQSEFNDVHIVVYPLSNGLFKIHVFQKENVELFGPLMHGMCVTKEVLPSLIRATCVMGNKYVRYTMEGYVTPYASRRSLLTQIVERHKADNDFRELIGSVF
;
A
#
# COMPACT_ATOMS: atom_id res chain seq x y z
N LYS A 1 -22.39 21.25 14.68
CA LYS A 1 -23.10 21.28 15.98
C LYS A 1 -22.06 20.98 17.03
N GLU A 2 -21.91 21.91 17.97
CA GLU A 2 -21.01 21.87 19.12
C GLU A 2 -21.27 20.65 19.99
N THR A 3 -20.21 20.03 20.49
CA THR A 3 -20.03 19.68 21.91
C THR A 3 -18.54 19.53 22.21
N ASP A 4 -18.16 20.08 23.36
CA ASP A 4 -16.94 19.88 24.14
C ASP A 4 -15.60 20.39 23.61
N GLY A 5 -15.43 21.71 23.75
CA GLY A 5 -14.16 22.23 24.25
C GLY A 5 -13.99 21.85 25.72
N ASN A 6 -12.98 21.05 26.03
CA ASN A 6 -11.95 21.28 27.05
C ASN A 6 -11.24 19.97 27.48
N GLU A 7 -10.61 19.25 26.54
CA GLU A 7 -9.47 18.39 26.87
C GLU A 7 -8.35 18.63 25.85
N LYS A 8 -7.52 19.67 26.10
CA LYS A 8 -6.14 19.67 25.62
C LYS A 8 -5.34 18.61 26.40
N LYS A 9 -5.64 17.33 26.17
CA LYS A 9 -4.65 16.26 26.35
C LYS A 9 -4.23 15.89 24.95
N GLY A 10 -3.09 16.43 24.50
CA GLY A 10 -2.48 15.97 23.28
C GLY A 10 -2.43 14.44 23.34
N SER A 11 -2.98 13.78 22.32
CA SER A 11 -2.83 12.34 22.15
C SER A 11 -1.35 12.06 22.11
N LYS A 12 -0.83 11.74 23.29
CA LYS A 12 0.54 11.37 23.56
C LYS A 12 0.86 10.30 22.51
N CYS A 13 1.85 10.57 21.67
CA CYS A 13 2.26 9.74 20.54
C CYS A 13 3.73 9.36 20.73
N LEU A 14 4.06 8.08 20.52
CA LEU A 14 5.45 7.63 20.54
C LEU A 14 6.04 7.72 19.14
N HIS A 15 7.19 8.39 19.02
CA HIS A 15 7.85 8.67 17.76
C HIS A 15 9.21 7.96 17.71
N PHE A 16 9.42 7.14 16.69
CA PHE A 16 10.67 6.41 16.49
C PHE A 16 11.23 6.67 15.09
N VAL A 17 12.55 6.74 14.98
CA VAL A 17 13.29 6.65 13.73
C VAL A 17 13.71 5.20 13.54
N HIS A 18 13.57 4.69 12.31
CA HIS A 18 14.13 3.42 11.89
C HIS A 18 15.08 3.62 10.70
N ASN A 19 16.31 3.12 10.82
CA ASN A 19 17.36 3.19 9.79
C ASN A 19 17.54 4.58 9.17
N ASP A 20 17.31 5.65 9.93
CA ASP A 20 17.41 7.08 9.54
C ASP A 20 16.58 7.51 8.31
N ASN A 21 15.70 6.63 7.83
CA ASN A 21 14.97 6.80 6.56
C ASN A 21 13.46 6.69 6.75
N VAL A 22 13.03 6.10 7.86
CA VAL A 22 11.63 5.80 8.16
C VAL A 22 11.32 6.32 9.56
N LEU A 23 10.20 7.04 9.69
CA LEU A 23 9.68 7.48 10.98
C LEU A 23 8.40 6.71 11.30
N PHE A 24 8.37 6.09 12.46
CA PHE A 24 7.19 5.46 13.02
C PHE A 24 6.54 6.37 14.07
N SER A 25 5.23 6.48 14.04
CA SER A 25 4.42 7.04 15.11
C SER A 25 3.42 6.00 15.60
N PHE A 26 3.38 5.75 16.89
CA PHE A 26 2.41 4.86 17.52
C PHE A 26 1.46 5.67 18.40
N VAL A 27 0.16 5.56 18.12
CA VAL A 27 -0.90 6.30 18.81
C VAL A 27 -1.93 5.30 19.33
N GLU A 28 -2.32 5.43 20.59
CA GLU A 28 -3.50 4.74 21.10
C GLU A 28 -4.74 5.62 20.87
N VAL A 29 -5.72 5.07 20.19
CA VAL A 29 -6.96 5.78 19.85
C VAL A 29 -8.13 5.08 20.54
N PRO A 30 -8.92 5.79 21.37
CA PRO A 30 -10.13 5.24 21.94
C PRO A 30 -11.16 4.97 20.84
N THR A 31 -11.84 3.83 20.91
CA THR A 31 -12.88 3.48 19.94
C THR A 31 -14.06 4.46 20.11
N PRO A 32 -14.58 5.08 19.03
CA PRO A 32 -15.72 5.99 19.13
C PRO A 32 -16.93 5.26 19.72
N LYS A 33 -17.57 5.85 20.73
CA LYS A 33 -18.85 5.34 21.24
C LYS A 33 -19.94 5.64 20.22
N ASP A 34 -20.46 4.60 19.57
CA ASP A 34 -21.62 4.72 18.69
C ASP A 34 -22.89 4.72 19.56
N ASP A 35 -23.52 5.89 19.78
CA ASP A 35 -24.74 6.04 20.60
C ASP A 35 -25.98 5.25 20.09
N LYS A 36 -25.85 4.51 18.97
CA LYS A 36 -26.96 3.81 18.28
C LYS A 36 -26.80 2.30 18.17
N LYS A 37 -25.71 1.72 18.68
CA LYS A 37 -25.55 0.27 18.76
C LYS A 37 -25.46 -0.10 20.24
N GLU A 38 -26.34 -0.99 20.71
CA GLU A 38 -26.15 -1.67 21.99
C GLU A 38 -24.70 -2.15 22.06
N GLU A 39 -24.05 -1.94 23.22
CA GLU A 39 -22.67 -2.35 23.46
C GLU A 39 -22.49 -3.82 23.10
N ASN A 40 -22.01 -4.10 21.89
CA ASN A 40 -21.46 -5.41 21.58
C ASN A 40 -20.20 -5.55 22.44
N LYS A 41 -20.29 -6.41 23.47
CA LYS A 41 -19.21 -6.75 24.40
C LYS A 41 -17.90 -7.20 23.71
N GLU A 42 -17.95 -7.49 22.41
CA GLU A 42 -16.81 -7.93 21.59
C GLU A 42 -16.01 -6.78 20.95
N THR A 43 -16.48 -5.53 20.99
CA THR A 43 -15.72 -4.42 20.38
C THR A 43 -14.65 -3.88 21.34
N PRO A 44 -13.35 -3.95 20.99
CA PRO A 44 -12.30 -3.51 21.89
C PRO A 44 -12.36 -2.01 22.12
N LYS A 45 -12.16 -1.61 23.39
CA LYS A 45 -12.30 -0.23 23.88
C LYS A 45 -11.25 0.73 23.34
N THR A 46 -10.14 0.22 22.81
CA THR A 46 -9.00 1.02 22.32
C THR A 46 -8.27 0.27 21.22
N PHE A 47 -7.82 0.97 20.17
CA PHE A 47 -6.97 0.39 19.13
C PHE A 47 -5.65 1.16 19.01
N SER A 48 -4.60 0.50 18.52
CA SER A 48 -3.30 1.12 18.29
C SER A 48 -3.13 1.43 16.80
N ARG A 49 -2.85 2.69 16.48
CA ARG A 49 -2.57 3.18 15.13
C ARG A 49 -1.08 3.35 14.92
N VAL A 50 -0.55 2.68 13.90
CA VAL A 50 0.83 2.82 13.44
C VAL A 50 0.85 3.72 12.21
N ILE A 51 1.60 4.81 12.27
CA ILE A 51 1.81 5.72 11.14
C ILE A 51 3.27 5.63 10.73
N VAL A 52 3.52 5.26 9.48
CA VAL A 52 4.86 5.16 8.91
C VAL A 52 5.05 6.30 7.92
N ARG A 53 6.15 7.04 8.06
CA ARG A 53 6.54 8.11 7.14
C ARG A 53 7.91 7.82 6.55
N ASN A 54 8.02 7.93 5.25
CA ASN A 54 9.28 7.84 4.52
C ASN A 54 9.30 8.86 3.38
N SER A 55 10.37 8.82 2.57
CA SER A 55 10.54 9.70 1.41
C SER A 55 9.45 9.51 0.35
N ILE A 56 8.81 8.34 0.31
CA ILE A 56 7.74 7.99 -0.64
C ILE A 56 6.37 8.44 -0.13
N GLY A 57 6.16 8.61 1.18
CA GLY A 57 4.89 9.11 1.68
C GLY A 57 4.61 8.81 3.15
N LYS A 58 3.32 8.77 3.46
CA LYS A 58 2.74 8.49 4.76
C LYS A 58 1.75 7.35 4.61
N TYR A 59 1.83 6.38 5.51
CA TYR A 59 1.01 5.19 5.56
C TYR A 59 0.49 4.99 6.97
N SER A 60 -0.71 4.45 7.13
CA SER A 60 -1.33 4.26 8.44
C SER A 60 -2.03 2.91 8.48
N TRP A 61 -1.84 2.19 9.58
CA TRP A 61 -2.53 0.93 9.85
C TRP A 61 -3.13 0.99 11.25
N ASP A 62 -4.36 0.50 11.35
CA ASP A 62 -5.04 0.34 12.62
C ASP A 62 -4.92 -1.11 13.05
N THR A 63 -4.45 -1.32 14.27
CA THR A 63 -4.25 -2.63 14.86
C THR A 63 -5.19 -2.78 16.05
N THR A 64 -5.97 -3.85 15.99
CA THR A 64 -7.00 -4.16 16.96
C THR A 64 -6.70 -5.53 17.53
N ARG A 65 -6.85 -5.67 18.85
CA ARG A 65 -6.63 -6.94 19.52
C ARG A 65 -7.85 -7.84 19.31
N LEU A 66 -7.62 -9.09 18.92
CA LEU A 66 -8.69 -10.09 18.72
C LEU A 66 -9.20 -10.70 20.03
N PHE A 67 -8.40 -10.65 21.09
CA PHE A 67 -8.72 -11.25 22.39
C PHE A 67 -8.58 -10.18 23.47
N ASP A 68 -9.60 -9.91 24.27
CA ASP A 68 -9.46 -8.99 25.41
C ASP A 68 -9.22 -9.79 26.70
N TYR A 69 -8.28 -9.36 27.54
CA TYR A 69 -8.01 -10.04 28.81
C TYR A 69 -9.14 -9.81 29.83
N GLU A 70 -10.01 -8.83 29.58
CA GLU A 70 -11.19 -8.57 30.41
C GLU A 70 -12.27 -9.68 30.32
N ASN A 71 -12.20 -10.56 29.30
CA ASN A 71 -13.13 -11.68 29.09
C ASN A 71 -12.45 -13.06 29.32
N MET A 72 -11.46 -13.12 30.22
CA MET A 72 -10.77 -14.38 30.55
C MET A 72 -11.69 -15.45 31.17
N ASP A 73 -12.85 -15.11 31.72
CA ASP A 73 -13.78 -16.09 32.29
C ASP A 73 -14.29 -17.12 31.26
N GLU A 74 -14.34 -16.77 29.96
CA GLU A 74 -14.69 -17.71 28.87
C GLU A 74 -13.49 -18.51 28.33
N LEU A 75 -12.27 -17.98 28.42
CA LEU A 75 -11.05 -18.67 27.96
C LEU A 75 -10.48 -19.63 29.01
N VAL A 76 -10.66 -19.30 30.30
CA VAL A 76 -10.27 -20.15 31.44
C VAL A 76 -11.29 -21.27 31.70
N SER A 77 -12.49 -21.17 31.11
CA SER A 77 -13.51 -22.23 31.17
C SER A 77 -13.44 -23.27 30.05
N LEU A 78 -12.47 -23.16 29.12
CA LEU A 78 -11.94 -24.38 28.52
C LEU A 78 -11.26 -25.15 29.64
N PRO A 79 -11.72 -26.36 29.98
CA PRO A 79 -10.98 -27.18 30.92
C PRO A 79 -9.67 -27.53 30.22
N PHE A 80 -8.63 -26.77 30.48
CA PHE A 80 -7.31 -27.36 30.68
C PHE A 80 -7.40 -28.18 31.96
N GLN A 81 -8.20 -29.25 31.90
CA GLN A 81 -7.86 -30.43 32.65
C GLN A 81 -6.48 -30.79 32.10
N PHE A 82 -5.46 -30.69 32.95
CA PHE A 82 -4.47 -31.76 32.89
C PHE A 82 -5.31 -33.02 33.01
N GLN A 83 -5.58 -33.66 31.88
CA GLN A 83 -5.84 -35.07 31.91
C GLN A 83 -4.65 -35.60 32.68
N ASP A 84 -4.94 -36.14 33.86
CA ASP A 84 -4.06 -37.06 34.55
C ASP A 84 -3.98 -38.31 33.65
N ASP A 85 -3.39 -38.13 32.46
CA ASP A 85 -2.92 -39.18 31.59
C ASP A 85 -1.69 -39.69 32.34
N GLY A 86 -1.97 -40.51 33.36
CA GLY A 86 -0.98 -40.96 34.32
C GLY A 86 0.28 -41.38 33.60
N VAL A 87 1.38 -40.67 33.87
CA VAL A 87 2.67 -40.85 33.20
C VAL A 87 2.49 -41.00 31.70
N ALA A 88 2.42 -39.90 30.95
CA ALA A 88 2.48 -39.91 29.49
C ALA A 88 3.56 -40.90 29.04
N GLN A 89 3.15 -42.10 28.65
CA GLN A 89 4.07 -43.05 28.06
C GLN A 89 4.51 -42.40 26.76
N PRO A 90 5.83 -42.37 26.47
CA PRO A 90 6.28 -41.95 25.16
C PRO A 90 5.48 -42.74 24.12
N PRO A 91 5.08 -42.11 23.00
CA PRO A 91 4.37 -42.82 21.95
C PRO A 91 5.16 -44.10 21.63
N PRO A 92 4.49 -45.26 21.48
CA PRO A 92 5.20 -46.52 21.28
C PRO A 92 6.13 -46.37 20.08
N VAL A 93 7.43 -46.54 20.33
CA VAL A 93 8.43 -46.65 19.26
C VAL A 93 7.96 -47.78 18.35
N PRO A 94 7.80 -47.57 17.02
CA PRO A 94 7.41 -48.63 16.12
C PRO A 94 8.41 -49.77 16.30
N ARG A 95 7.92 -50.96 16.68
CA ARG A 95 8.79 -52.13 16.77
C ARG A 95 9.37 -52.39 15.37
N ASP A 96 10.65 -52.71 15.32
CA ASP A 96 11.36 -53.14 14.11
C ASP A 96 10.45 -54.06 13.26
N GLY A 97 9.99 -53.54 12.12
CA GLY A 97 9.14 -54.26 11.17
C GLY A 97 7.77 -53.66 10.87
N GLU A 98 7.29 -52.64 11.60
CA GLU A 98 6.13 -51.85 11.13
C GLU A 98 6.61 -50.84 10.08
N ALA A 99 6.38 -51.19 8.80
CA ALA A 99 6.55 -50.25 7.70
C ALA A 99 5.76 -48.96 8.00
N PRO A 100 6.30 -47.77 7.67
CA PRO A 100 5.53 -46.53 7.78
C PRO A 100 4.18 -46.75 7.11
N LEU A 101 3.10 -46.41 7.81
CA LEU A 101 1.71 -46.55 7.38
C LEU A 101 1.63 -46.23 5.89
N ALA A 102 1.65 -47.27 5.05
CA ALA A 102 1.44 -47.09 3.64
C ALA A 102 0.06 -46.43 3.51
N PRO A 103 -0.08 -45.32 2.77
CA PRO A 103 -1.38 -44.71 2.57
C PRO A 103 -2.34 -45.81 2.13
N LYS A 104 -3.41 -45.99 2.90
CA LYS A 104 -4.44 -46.99 2.57
C LYS A 104 -4.87 -46.71 1.13
N PRO A 105 -5.06 -47.74 0.28
CA PRO A 105 -5.62 -47.51 -1.05
C PRO A 105 -7.00 -46.88 -0.84
N MET A 106 -7.12 -45.58 -1.09
CA MET A 106 -8.37 -44.84 -0.93
C MET A 106 -9.16 -44.94 -2.23
N GLU A 107 -10.47 -45.12 -2.05
CA GLU A 107 -11.45 -45.35 -3.12
C GLU A 107 -11.52 -44.17 -4.10
N ASP A 108 -11.94 -44.48 -5.32
CA ASP A 108 -12.05 -43.59 -6.48
C ASP A 108 -12.90 -42.33 -6.15
N HIS A 109 -12.25 -41.22 -5.80
CA HIS A 109 -12.92 -39.96 -5.50
C HIS A 109 -13.00 -39.09 -6.76
N SER A 110 -14.17 -39.11 -7.40
CA SER A 110 -14.50 -38.31 -8.58
C SER A 110 -14.87 -36.84 -8.27
N GLU A 111 -14.71 -36.36 -7.03
CA GLU A 111 -15.09 -34.99 -6.60
C GLU A 111 -13.92 -34.22 -5.96
N ILE A 112 -13.89 -32.89 -6.17
CA ILE A 112 -12.85 -31.98 -5.63
C ILE A 112 -13.08 -31.80 -4.11
N PRO A 113 -12.07 -31.98 -3.25
CA PRO A 113 -12.22 -31.72 -1.81
C PRO A 113 -12.62 -30.27 -1.55
N HIS A 114 -13.75 -30.08 -0.85
CA HIS A 114 -14.18 -28.76 -0.40
C HIS A 114 -13.38 -28.35 0.84
N ASN A 115 -12.80 -27.14 0.82
CA ASN A 115 -12.15 -26.54 1.99
C ASN A 115 -13.20 -26.16 3.05
N THR A 116 -13.71 -27.15 3.77
CA THR A 116 -14.45 -26.93 5.00
C THR A 116 -13.44 -26.77 6.12
N ASN A 117 -13.46 -25.62 6.80
CA ASN A 117 -12.64 -25.24 7.96
C ASN A 117 -12.86 -26.13 9.20
N THR A 118 -13.10 -27.42 9.02
CA THR A 118 -13.27 -28.42 10.05
C THR A 118 -11.98 -29.21 10.21
N TYR A 119 -11.20 -28.87 11.24
CA TYR A 119 -9.96 -29.54 11.68
C TYR A 119 -10.16 -30.98 12.19
N LYS A 120 -11.14 -31.72 11.64
CA LYS A 120 -11.50 -33.09 12.02
C LYS A 120 -11.67 -33.97 10.78
N THR A 121 -10.64 -34.05 9.95
CA THR A 121 -10.59 -35.07 8.89
C THR A 121 -9.48 -36.06 9.23
N GLU A 122 -9.81 -37.34 9.28
CA GLU A 122 -8.88 -38.46 9.51
C GLU A 122 -7.98 -38.72 8.28
N THR A 123 -8.13 -37.93 7.22
CA THR A 123 -7.50 -38.11 5.91
C THR A 123 -6.73 -36.85 5.50
N ASP A 124 -5.56 -37.05 4.89
CA ASP A 124 -4.74 -35.97 4.34
C ASP A 124 -5.41 -35.36 3.11
N GLN A 125 -5.99 -34.16 3.26
CA GLN A 125 -6.70 -33.48 2.19
C GLN A 125 -5.79 -33.07 1.02
N LEU A 126 -4.49 -32.87 1.28
CA LEU A 126 -3.53 -32.54 0.23
C LEU A 126 -3.25 -33.78 -0.63
N ASP A 127 -3.07 -34.94 0.01
CA ASP A 127 -2.84 -36.22 -0.67
C ASP A 127 -4.03 -36.57 -1.60
N VAL A 128 -5.26 -36.36 -1.12
CA VAL A 128 -6.49 -36.54 -1.92
C VAL A 128 -6.56 -35.57 -3.10
N LEU A 129 -6.25 -34.28 -2.89
CA LEU A 129 -6.27 -33.27 -3.94
C LEU A 129 -5.26 -33.57 -5.06
N LEU A 130 -4.04 -33.93 -4.69
CA LEU A 130 -2.97 -34.23 -5.64
C LEU A 130 -3.28 -35.51 -6.44
N HIS A 131 -3.92 -36.51 -5.82
CA HIS A 131 -4.41 -37.70 -6.53
C HIS A 131 -5.51 -37.37 -7.53
N TYR A 132 -6.48 -36.52 -7.14
CA TYR A 132 -7.55 -36.04 -8.02
C TYR A 132 -7.00 -35.29 -9.24
N LEU A 133 -6.05 -34.36 -9.02
CA LEU A 133 -5.41 -33.60 -10.10
C LEU A 133 -4.64 -34.51 -11.06
N SER A 134 -3.97 -35.53 -10.54
CA SER A 134 -3.25 -36.52 -11.35
C SER A 134 -4.16 -37.29 -12.31
N HIS A 135 -5.39 -37.62 -11.88
CA HIS A 135 -6.35 -38.37 -12.69
C HIS A 135 -7.16 -37.49 -13.64
N THR A 136 -7.55 -36.29 -13.19
CA THR A 136 -8.43 -35.42 -13.98
C THR A 136 -7.67 -34.55 -14.97
N HIS A 137 -6.41 -34.19 -14.70
CA HIS A 137 -5.63 -33.24 -15.51
C HIS A 137 -4.24 -33.82 -15.83
N PRO A 138 -4.15 -34.85 -16.71
CA PRO A 138 -2.89 -35.50 -17.05
C PRO A 138 -1.90 -34.57 -17.76
N ASP A 139 -2.37 -33.50 -18.39
CA ASP A 139 -1.54 -32.48 -19.04
C ASP A 139 -0.65 -31.70 -18.05
N CYS A 140 -0.99 -31.75 -16.76
CA CYS A 140 -0.23 -31.12 -15.68
C CYS A 140 0.85 -32.04 -15.09
N LEU A 141 0.98 -33.28 -15.56
CA LEU A 141 1.98 -34.24 -15.07
C LEU A 141 3.33 -34.05 -15.79
N PRO A 142 4.46 -34.02 -15.04
CA PRO A 142 5.79 -34.07 -15.65
C PRO A 142 6.01 -35.37 -16.44
N GLU A 143 6.83 -35.33 -17.49
CA GLU A 143 7.15 -36.51 -18.31
C GLU A 143 7.67 -37.67 -17.46
N GLY A 144 6.97 -38.81 -17.49
CA GLY A 144 7.34 -40.03 -16.78
C GLY A 144 6.71 -40.23 -15.40
N ILE A 145 5.97 -39.24 -14.87
CA ILE A 145 5.28 -39.34 -13.58
C ILE A 145 3.81 -39.68 -13.80
N LYS A 146 3.32 -40.75 -13.13
CA LYS A 146 1.91 -41.19 -13.23
C LYS A 146 0.99 -40.51 -12.21
N THR A 147 1.50 -40.15 -11.04
CA THR A 147 0.74 -39.46 -9.98
C THR A 147 1.63 -38.45 -9.25
N LEU A 148 1.06 -37.32 -8.82
CA LEU A 148 1.77 -36.23 -8.13
C LEU A 148 2.21 -36.59 -6.70
N ASN A 149 1.67 -37.67 -6.12
CA ASN A 149 2.02 -38.15 -4.77
C ASN A 149 3.25 -39.08 -4.78
N VAL A 150 3.86 -39.31 -5.93
CA VAL A 150 5.09 -40.10 -6.00
C VAL A 150 6.22 -39.28 -5.37
N PRO A 151 6.95 -39.81 -4.38
CA PRO A 151 8.12 -39.15 -3.85
C PRO A 151 9.11 -38.86 -4.98
N ALA A 152 9.67 -37.64 -5.01
CA ALA A 152 10.65 -37.28 -6.02
C ALA A 152 11.83 -38.25 -6.00
N ASP A 153 12.28 -38.71 -7.18
CA ASP A 153 13.44 -39.60 -7.25
C ASP A 153 14.70 -38.81 -6.87
N CYS A 154 15.10 -38.96 -5.62
CA CYS A 154 16.20 -38.22 -5.02
C CYS A 154 17.52 -38.86 -5.45
N ALA A 155 18.50 -38.04 -5.83
CA ALA A 155 19.82 -38.52 -6.24
C ALA A 155 20.44 -39.39 -5.14
N GLU A 156 21.19 -40.43 -5.52
CA GLU A 156 21.69 -41.44 -4.58
C GLU A 156 22.64 -40.87 -3.52
N THR A 157 23.27 -39.73 -3.80
CA THR A 157 24.04 -38.95 -2.83
C THR A 157 23.18 -38.25 -1.78
N GLN A 158 21.97 -37.82 -2.14
CA GLN A 158 21.01 -37.24 -1.21
C GLN A 158 20.34 -38.32 -0.35
N LYS A 159 20.00 -39.49 -0.92
CA LYS A 159 19.50 -40.65 -0.13
C LYS A 159 20.47 -41.01 1.00
N LYS A 160 21.76 -41.17 0.69
CA LYS A 160 22.80 -41.43 1.72
C LYS A 160 22.92 -40.35 2.79
N ARG A 161 22.66 -39.08 2.44
CA ARG A 161 22.66 -37.96 3.42
C ARG A 161 21.44 -38.01 4.31
N ILE A 162 20.27 -38.36 3.76
CA ILE A 162 19.03 -38.53 4.53
C ILE A 162 19.21 -39.70 5.51
N ASP A 163 19.69 -40.86 5.05
CA ASP A 163 19.94 -42.03 5.89
C ASP A 163 20.92 -41.71 7.04
N TYR A 164 22.00 -40.97 6.75
CA TYR A 164 22.94 -40.52 7.77
C TYR A 164 22.30 -39.54 8.77
N THR A 165 21.40 -38.67 8.31
CA THR A 165 20.69 -37.70 9.15
C THR A 165 19.69 -38.40 10.05
N GLU A 166 18.95 -39.38 9.53
CA GLU A 166 18.04 -40.21 10.32
C GLU A 166 18.79 -40.99 11.41
N GLN A 167 19.92 -41.62 11.08
CA GLN A 167 20.75 -42.31 12.07
C GLN A 167 21.28 -41.36 13.14
N SER A 168 21.69 -40.15 12.75
CA SER A 168 22.17 -39.13 13.70
C SER A 168 21.06 -38.61 14.62
N LEU A 169 19.83 -38.47 14.10
CA LEU A 169 18.67 -38.06 14.89
C LEU A 169 18.27 -39.12 15.92
N VAL A 170 18.27 -40.40 15.54
CA VAL A 170 17.96 -41.50 16.46
C VAL A 170 18.98 -41.54 17.60
N LEU A 171 20.28 -41.40 17.28
CA LEU A 171 21.33 -41.32 18.30
C LEU A 171 21.13 -40.13 19.25
N GLN A 172 20.75 -38.96 18.72
CA GLN A 172 20.48 -37.78 19.55
C GLN A 172 19.28 -38.00 20.48
N ILE A 173 18.21 -38.64 20.00
CA ILE A 173 17.04 -38.97 20.82
C ILE A 173 17.44 -39.91 21.96
N GLU A 174 18.24 -40.94 21.69
CA GLU A 174 18.74 -41.86 22.72
C GLU A 174 19.62 -41.14 23.76
N GLU A 175 20.47 -40.21 23.32
CA GLU A 175 21.29 -39.39 24.23
C GLU A 175 20.42 -38.46 25.10
N ASP A 176 19.43 -37.80 24.49
CA ASP A 176 18.51 -36.91 25.19
C ASP A 176 17.64 -37.70 26.19
N GLU A 177 17.16 -38.90 25.85
CA GLU A 177 16.43 -39.78 26.77
C GLU A 177 17.30 -40.18 27.97
N GLN A 178 18.56 -40.57 27.73
CA GLN A 178 19.50 -40.87 28.81
C GLN A 178 19.80 -39.63 29.67
N MET A 179 19.85 -38.45 29.05
CA MET A 179 20.06 -37.19 29.75
C MET A 179 18.85 -36.83 30.61
N ILE A 180 17.62 -36.94 30.08
CA ILE A 180 16.36 -36.73 30.80
C ILE A 180 16.27 -37.71 31.97
N GLN A 181 16.63 -38.98 31.78
CA GLN A 181 16.61 -39.97 32.85
C GLN A 181 17.60 -39.63 33.97
N LYS A 182 18.83 -39.22 33.63
CA LYS A 182 19.82 -38.73 34.60
C LYS A 182 19.37 -37.44 35.30
N MET A 183 18.65 -36.57 34.58
CA MET A 183 18.08 -35.36 35.17
C MET A 183 16.98 -35.71 36.17
N GLN A 184 16.05 -36.61 35.80
CA GLN A 184 14.96 -37.09 36.65
C GLN A 184 15.46 -37.75 37.94
N GLU A 185 16.56 -38.51 37.89
CA GLU A 185 17.19 -39.09 39.08
C GLU A 185 17.78 -38.02 40.03
N ASN A 186 18.09 -36.83 39.52
CA ASN A 186 18.64 -35.70 40.29
C ASN A 186 17.61 -34.58 40.54
N VAL A 187 16.33 -34.77 40.20
CA VAL A 187 15.28 -33.82 40.55
C VAL A 187 14.97 -33.99 42.04
N PRO A 188 15.27 -33.01 42.92
CA PRO A 188 14.76 -33.05 44.28
C PRO A 188 13.22 -33.16 44.22
N PRO A 189 12.56 -33.92 45.12
CA PRO A 189 11.11 -34.09 45.09
C PRO A 189 10.46 -32.71 44.95
N PRO A 190 9.42 -32.55 44.12
CA PRO A 190 8.84 -31.25 43.84
C PRO A 190 8.43 -30.63 45.18
N GLN A 191 9.28 -29.75 45.71
CA GLN A 191 8.81 -28.67 46.55
C GLN A 191 7.87 -27.96 45.61
N TYR A 192 6.58 -28.13 45.88
CA TYR A 192 5.51 -27.46 45.18
C TYR A 192 5.94 -25.99 45.13
N TRP A 193 6.41 -25.54 43.97
CA TRP A 193 6.49 -24.13 43.69
C TRP A 193 5.01 -23.78 43.57
N ASP A 194 4.40 -23.47 44.71
CA ASP A 194 3.02 -23.01 44.85
C ASP A 194 2.96 -21.59 44.26
N MET A 195 3.44 -21.47 43.03
CA MET A 195 3.34 -20.32 42.19
C MET A 195 1.94 -20.38 41.63
N ALA A 196 1.03 -19.67 42.28
CA ALA A 196 -0.25 -19.34 41.68
C ALA A 196 0.00 -18.85 40.24
N CYS A 197 -0.82 -19.31 39.30
CA CYS A 197 -0.77 -18.84 37.93
C CYS A 197 -0.73 -17.30 37.94
N PRO A 198 0.27 -16.66 37.31
CA PRO A 198 0.40 -15.21 37.36
C PRO A 198 -0.90 -14.59 36.83
N VAL A 199 -1.56 -13.80 37.68
CA VAL A 199 -2.79 -13.12 37.31
C VAL A 199 -2.47 -12.17 36.14
N PRO A 200 -3.21 -12.25 35.01
CA PRO A 200 -3.03 -11.30 33.92
C PRO A 200 -3.14 -9.89 34.46
N GLN A 201 -2.06 -9.11 34.39
CA GLN A 201 -2.10 -7.72 34.84
C GLN A 201 -2.94 -6.92 33.85
N LEU A 202 -3.96 -6.21 34.35
CA LEU A 202 -4.68 -5.23 33.54
C LEU A 202 -3.68 -4.21 32.97
N PRO A 203 -3.86 -3.71 31.73
CA PRO A 203 -3.00 -2.71 31.11
C PRO A 203 -2.69 -1.53 32.05
N VAL A 204 -1.49 -1.51 32.64
CA VAL A 204 -1.07 -0.43 33.52
C VAL A 204 -0.28 0.59 32.70
N GLY A 205 -0.92 1.72 32.38
CA GLY A 205 -0.24 2.91 31.85
C GLY A 205 -0.67 3.36 30.46
N THR A 206 -0.35 4.62 30.14
CA THR A 206 -0.48 5.18 28.79
C THR A 206 0.46 4.42 27.85
N TYR A 207 0.03 4.10 26.61
CA TYR A 207 0.80 3.39 25.58
C TYR A 207 0.99 1.89 25.75
N HIS A 208 0.28 1.24 26.67
CA HIS A 208 0.40 -0.21 26.91
C HIS A 208 0.25 -1.06 25.63
N TYR A 209 -0.74 -0.74 24.79
CA TYR A 209 -1.00 -1.45 23.54
C TYR A 209 0.05 -1.13 22.48
N CYS A 210 0.48 0.13 22.39
CA CYS A 210 1.58 0.50 21.51
C CYS A 210 2.89 -0.22 21.88
N ARG A 211 3.21 -0.34 23.17
CA ARG A 211 4.38 -1.07 23.70
C ARG A 211 4.31 -2.56 23.37
N THR A 212 3.14 -3.17 23.57
CA THR A 212 2.89 -4.57 23.23
C THR A 212 3.08 -4.83 21.74
N LEU A 213 2.52 -3.96 20.89
CA LEU A 213 2.68 -4.05 19.44
C LEU A 213 4.14 -3.90 19.01
N LEU A 214 4.86 -2.91 19.56
CA LEU A 214 6.28 -2.72 19.32
C LEU A 214 7.11 -3.97 19.67
N SER A 215 6.78 -4.62 20.79
CA SER A 215 7.41 -5.88 21.20
C SER A 215 7.10 -7.03 20.23
N HIS A 216 5.82 -7.20 19.85
CA HIS A 216 5.39 -8.26 18.91
C HIS A 216 5.98 -8.08 17.51
N LEU A 217 6.19 -6.85 17.07
CA LEU A 217 6.88 -6.55 15.80
C LEU A 217 8.40 -6.81 15.87
N GLY A 218 8.92 -7.20 17.04
CA GLY A 218 10.35 -7.37 17.26
C GLY A 218 11.15 -6.07 17.24
N LEU A 219 10.48 -4.91 17.20
CA LEU A 219 11.14 -3.59 17.12
C LEU A 219 11.89 -3.23 18.41
N LEU A 220 11.57 -3.90 19.52
CA LEU A 220 12.26 -3.77 20.81
C LEU A 220 13.20 -4.95 21.10
N SER A 221 13.42 -5.84 20.12
CA SER A 221 14.33 -6.98 20.28
C SER A 221 15.79 -6.56 20.29
N CYS A 222 16.65 -7.40 20.88
CA CYS A 222 18.07 -7.14 20.94
C CYS A 222 18.72 -7.02 19.54
N ASP A 223 18.17 -7.72 18.55
CA ASP A 223 18.71 -7.75 17.19
C ASP A 223 18.48 -6.43 16.44
N ASN A 224 17.49 -5.64 16.86
CA ASN A 224 17.12 -4.36 16.23
C ASN A 224 17.69 -3.12 16.92
N LEU A 225 18.62 -3.30 17.88
CA LEU A 225 19.18 -2.26 18.76
C LEU A 225 19.75 -1.03 18.03
N GLY A 226 20.45 -1.24 16.91
CA GLY A 226 21.08 -0.16 16.14
C GLY A 226 20.15 0.47 15.10
N ALA A 227 19.00 -0.16 14.85
CA ALA A 227 18.11 0.21 13.77
C ALA A 227 17.02 1.18 14.23
N ILE A 228 16.74 1.30 15.54
CA ILE A 228 15.59 2.05 16.07
C ILE A 228 16.02 3.03 17.15
N SER A 229 15.57 4.28 17.04
CA SER A 229 15.87 5.33 18.01
C SER A 229 14.62 6.17 18.29
N LEU A 230 14.42 6.59 19.54
CA LEU A 230 13.32 7.49 19.89
C LEU A 230 13.58 8.90 19.31
N LEU A 231 12.52 9.60 18.88
CA LEU A 231 12.61 11.04 18.68
C LEU A 231 12.44 11.74 20.03
N ALA A 232 13.51 12.34 20.53
CA ALA A 232 13.53 13.13 21.76
C ALA A 232 13.47 14.64 21.47
N GLY A 233 12.93 15.38 22.44
CA GLY A 233 12.85 16.84 22.39
C GLY A 233 11.44 17.37 22.66
N ASP A 234 11.25 18.65 22.35
CA ASP A 234 9.98 19.35 22.52
C ASP A 234 8.89 18.75 21.60
N PRO A 235 7.82 18.15 22.17
CA PRO A 235 6.75 17.51 21.40
C PRO A 235 6.12 18.45 20.37
N GLU A 236 5.96 19.73 20.67
CA GLU A 236 5.36 20.68 19.72
C GLU A 236 6.25 20.89 18.50
N LYS A 237 7.58 20.90 18.67
CA LYS A 237 8.52 21.05 17.54
C LYS A 237 8.55 19.81 16.67
N ILE A 238 8.48 18.64 17.29
CA ILE A 238 8.40 17.36 16.57
C ILE A 238 7.11 17.30 15.76
N GLU A 239 5.95 17.59 16.38
CA GLU A 239 4.66 17.60 15.69
C GLU A 239 4.61 18.60 14.53
N ARG A 240 5.17 19.80 14.72
CA ARG A 240 5.27 20.80 13.63
C ARG A 240 6.10 20.28 12.46
N SER A 241 7.25 19.67 12.74
CA SER A 241 8.14 19.12 11.70
C SER A 241 7.51 17.92 10.99
N LEU A 242 6.86 17.02 11.72
CA LEU A 242 6.09 15.90 11.16
C LEU A 242 4.90 16.39 10.32
N THR A 243 4.22 17.45 10.76
CA THR A 243 3.12 18.07 10.00
C THR A 243 3.62 18.69 8.70
N GLN A 244 4.78 19.35 8.73
CA GLN A 244 5.43 19.88 7.53
C GLN A 244 5.79 18.74 6.56
N LEU A 245 6.36 17.65 7.07
CA LEU A 245 6.64 16.46 6.28
C LEU A 245 5.35 15.88 5.68
N ASP A 246 4.28 15.75 6.46
CA ASP A 246 3.00 15.20 6.01
C ASP A 246 2.31 16.08 4.94
N ARG A 247 2.51 17.40 4.99
CA ARG A 247 2.02 18.34 3.97
C ARG A 247 2.87 18.36 2.70
N THR A 248 4.11 17.87 2.78
CA THR A 248 4.99 17.85 1.62
C THR A 248 4.58 16.71 0.69
N ASN A 249 4.33 17.07 -0.57
CA ASN A 249 3.88 16.13 -1.58
C ASN A 249 4.81 14.92 -1.69
N SER A 250 4.23 13.72 -1.74
CA SER A 250 4.94 12.46 -2.01
C SER A 250 5.03 12.14 -3.49
N ARG A 251 3.99 12.50 -4.23
CA ARG A 251 3.85 12.24 -5.65
C ARG A 251 4.15 13.48 -6.45
N GLU A 252 4.58 13.25 -7.69
CA GLU A 252 4.67 14.31 -8.67
C GLU A 252 3.26 14.76 -9.05
N MET A 253 2.94 16.01 -8.76
CA MET A 253 1.68 16.63 -9.13
C MET A 253 1.84 17.33 -10.47
N ILE A 254 1.00 16.96 -11.43
CA ILE A 254 1.03 17.43 -12.81
C ILE A 254 -0.35 17.96 -13.18
N LYS A 255 -0.37 19.12 -13.83
CA LYS A 255 -1.56 19.73 -14.41
C LYS A 255 -1.35 19.84 -15.92
N VAL A 256 -2.35 19.44 -16.69
CA VAL A 256 -2.28 19.41 -18.15
C VAL A 256 -3.53 20.08 -18.70
N GLY A 257 -3.36 21.06 -19.57
CA GLY A 257 -4.49 21.69 -20.24
C GLY A 257 -5.02 20.80 -21.36
N ILE A 258 -6.34 20.61 -21.45
CA ILE A 258 -6.97 20.02 -22.63
C ILE A 258 -7.76 21.10 -23.36
N ILE A 259 -7.39 21.31 -24.63
CA ILE A 259 -7.93 22.36 -25.48
C ILE A 259 -8.63 21.71 -26.66
N TYR A 260 -9.90 22.04 -26.85
CA TYR A 260 -10.70 21.57 -27.97
C TYR A 260 -10.84 22.68 -29.01
N LEU A 261 -10.38 22.43 -30.24
CA LEU A 261 -10.50 23.32 -31.38
C LEU A 261 -11.53 22.78 -32.37
N LYS A 262 -12.67 23.47 -32.43
CA LYS A 262 -13.72 23.19 -33.40
C LYS A 262 -13.31 23.71 -34.78
N GLU A 263 -13.87 23.10 -35.83
CA GLU A 263 -13.67 23.54 -37.21
C GLU A 263 -13.96 25.04 -37.40
N GLY A 264 -13.07 25.73 -38.11
CA GLY A 264 -13.17 27.16 -38.42
C GLY A 264 -12.74 28.13 -37.31
N GLN A 265 -12.44 27.66 -36.10
CA GLN A 265 -11.96 28.54 -35.01
C GLN A 265 -10.49 28.92 -35.19
N GLU A 266 -10.17 30.22 -35.24
CA GLU A 266 -8.78 30.70 -35.33
C GLU A 266 -8.36 31.55 -34.14
N GLU A 267 -9.35 32.11 -33.44
CA GLU A 267 -9.13 33.10 -32.39
C GLU A 267 -9.28 32.49 -31.00
N GLN A 268 -8.41 32.91 -30.08
CA GLN A 268 -8.33 32.40 -28.71
C GLN A 268 -9.69 32.41 -27.99
N TYR A 269 -10.45 33.49 -28.13
CA TYR A 269 -11.73 33.65 -27.43
C TYR A 269 -12.76 32.61 -27.89
N GLY A 270 -12.79 32.27 -29.18
CA GLY A 270 -13.69 31.26 -29.72
C GLY A 270 -13.37 29.87 -29.20
N VAL A 271 -12.07 29.54 -29.13
CA VAL A 271 -11.60 28.26 -28.57
C VAL A 271 -11.95 28.14 -27.09
N LEU A 272 -11.71 29.17 -26.27
CA LEU A 272 -12.01 29.13 -24.84
C LEU A 272 -13.53 29.16 -24.55
N ALA A 273 -14.34 29.70 -25.45
CA ALA A 273 -15.79 29.73 -25.32
C ALA A 273 -16.44 28.34 -25.47
N ASN A 274 -15.73 27.36 -26.05
CA ASN A 274 -16.22 25.99 -26.21
C ASN A 274 -16.69 25.39 -24.88
N SER A 275 -17.83 24.70 -24.94
CA SER A 275 -18.53 24.11 -23.79
C SER A 275 -18.77 22.61 -24.00
N ALA A 276 -19.33 21.93 -23.00
CA ALA A 276 -19.67 20.51 -23.11
C ALA A 276 -20.62 20.19 -24.29
N LYS A 277 -21.41 21.18 -24.76
CA LYS A 277 -22.32 21.02 -25.91
C LYS A 277 -21.61 20.99 -27.25
N ASP A 278 -20.40 21.54 -27.31
CA ASP A 278 -19.61 21.65 -28.54
C ASP A 278 -18.77 20.40 -28.82
N ARG A 279 -18.70 19.48 -27.85
CA ARG A 279 -17.93 18.24 -27.93
C ARG A 279 -18.48 17.32 -29.02
N THR A 280 -17.62 16.86 -29.91
CA THR A 280 -17.94 15.74 -30.78
C THR A 280 -17.80 14.39 -30.06
N PRO A 281 -18.50 13.33 -30.53
CA PRO A 281 -18.41 12.01 -29.92
C PRO A 281 -16.97 11.46 -29.81
N PRO A 282 -16.08 11.61 -30.82
CA PRO A 282 -14.69 11.15 -30.70
C PRO A 282 -13.89 11.91 -29.63
N PHE A 283 -14.09 13.22 -29.51
CA PHE A 283 -13.46 14.01 -28.45
C PHE A 283 -13.97 13.61 -27.07
N TYR A 284 -15.28 13.42 -26.92
CA TYR A 284 -15.87 12.96 -25.67
C TYR A 284 -15.32 11.60 -25.23
N GLU A 285 -15.18 10.66 -26.16
CA GLU A 285 -14.58 9.36 -25.88
C GLU A 285 -13.11 9.46 -25.49
N PHE A 286 -12.36 10.32 -26.19
CA PHE A 286 -10.98 10.61 -25.85
C PHE A 286 -10.83 11.12 -24.40
N ILE A 287 -11.67 12.08 -23.98
CA ILE A 287 -11.67 12.60 -22.60
C ILE A 287 -11.93 11.48 -21.58
N ARG A 288 -12.83 10.53 -21.87
CA ARG A 288 -13.08 9.39 -20.97
C ARG A 288 -11.94 8.38 -20.93
N SER A 289 -11.13 8.33 -21.98
CA SER A 289 -9.99 7.40 -22.10
C SER A 289 -8.69 7.93 -21.48
N ILE A 290 -8.56 9.26 -21.35
CA ILE A 290 -7.32 9.89 -20.83
C ILE A 290 -7.21 9.81 -19.30
N GLY A 291 -8.33 9.74 -18.59
CA GLY A 291 -8.36 9.63 -17.13
C GLY A 291 -9.74 9.28 -16.60
N TRP A 292 -9.80 8.96 -15.32
CA TRP A 292 -11.06 8.75 -14.61
C TRP A 292 -11.80 10.08 -14.42
N PRO A 293 -13.11 10.15 -14.71
CA PRO A 293 -13.90 11.32 -14.35
C PRO A 293 -14.03 11.39 -12.83
N ILE A 294 -13.53 12.46 -12.24
CA ILE A 294 -13.70 12.75 -10.81
C ILE A 294 -14.74 13.85 -10.62
N ASP A 295 -15.43 13.80 -9.48
CA ASP A 295 -16.26 14.90 -8.99
C ASP A 295 -15.42 15.85 -8.13
N LEU A 296 -15.34 17.11 -8.55
CA LEU A 296 -14.50 18.13 -7.91
C LEU A 296 -15.00 18.52 -6.51
N GLU A 297 -16.27 18.29 -6.18
CA GLU A 297 -16.81 18.58 -4.84
C GLU A 297 -16.27 17.57 -3.81
N THR A 298 -16.22 16.30 -4.18
CA THR A 298 -15.88 15.19 -3.27
C THR A 298 -14.44 14.70 -3.38
N HIS A 299 -13.71 15.10 -4.43
CA HIS A 299 -12.33 14.68 -4.65
C HIS A 299 -11.38 15.18 -3.55
N ARG A 300 -10.54 14.27 -3.04
CA ARG A 300 -9.62 14.55 -1.92
C ARG A 300 -8.14 14.55 -2.30
N ALA A 301 -7.81 14.23 -3.55
CA ALA A 301 -6.42 14.22 -4.02
C ALA A 301 -6.08 15.53 -4.75
N TYR A 302 -5.00 15.55 -5.54
CA TYR A 302 -4.51 16.76 -6.17
C TYR A 302 -5.54 17.45 -7.10
N MET A 303 -5.94 18.67 -6.75
CA MET A 303 -6.96 19.45 -7.48
C MET A 303 -6.42 20.36 -8.59
N GLY A 304 -5.10 20.49 -8.79
CA GLY A 304 -4.56 21.31 -9.90
C GLY A 304 -4.86 22.82 -9.86
N GLY A 305 -5.47 23.31 -8.78
CA GLY A 305 -6.00 24.67 -8.70
C GLY A 305 -7.46 24.81 -9.14
N LEU A 306 -8.14 23.71 -9.48
CA LEU A 306 -9.59 23.64 -9.60
C LEU A 306 -10.24 23.72 -8.21
N ASP A 307 -11.48 24.20 -8.13
CA ASP A 307 -12.24 24.34 -6.90
C ASP A 307 -13.32 23.27 -6.73
N SER A 308 -13.75 23.09 -5.49
CA SER A 308 -14.85 22.21 -5.08
C SER A 308 -16.21 22.92 -5.01
N LYS A 309 -16.29 24.19 -5.42
CA LYS A 309 -17.49 25.05 -5.35
C LYS A 309 -18.23 25.12 -6.69
N GLY A 310 -17.73 24.42 -7.70
CA GLY A 310 -18.31 24.37 -9.04
C GLY A 310 -17.91 25.52 -9.96
N THR A 311 -17.06 26.47 -9.55
CA THR A 311 -16.73 27.63 -10.41
C THR A 311 -15.76 27.26 -11.54
N THR A 312 -14.98 26.20 -11.32
CA THR A 312 -14.13 25.57 -12.35
C THR A 312 -14.76 24.34 -13.01
N GLY A 313 -16.07 24.14 -12.81
CA GLY A 313 -16.80 22.96 -13.28
C GLY A 313 -17.06 21.95 -12.18
N ILE A 314 -17.81 20.90 -12.53
CA ILE A 314 -18.24 19.85 -11.58
C ILE A 314 -17.33 18.62 -11.68
N THR A 315 -16.77 18.36 -12.87
CA THR A 315 -15.94 17.18 -13.11
C THR A 315 -14.67 17.51 -13.87
N ALA A 316 -13.63 16.72 -13.65
CA ALA A 316 -12.38 16.77 -14.41
C ALA A 316 -11.87 15.35 -14.69
N PRO A 317 -11.16 15.11 -15.80
CA PRO A 317 -10.39 13.88 -15.96
C PRO A 317 -9.20 13.89 -15.02
N TYR A 318 -8.93 12.75 -14.41
CA TYR A 318 -7.85 12.58 -13.44
C TYR A 318 -7.16 11.24 -13.63
N PHE A 319 -5.84 11.22 -13.49
CA PHE A 319 -5.03 10.02 -13.57
C PHE A 319 -4.02 10.00 -12.43
N ALA A 320 -3.78 8.82 -11.87
CA ALA A 320 -2.87 8.64 -10.75
C ALA A 320 -2.20 7.27 -10.80
N THR A 321 -0.96 7.26 -10.33
CA THR A 321 -0.13 6.08 -10.08
C THR A 321 0.41 6.17 -8.65
N SER A 322 1.25 5.20 -8.25
CA SER A 322 1.93 5.27 -6.96
C SER A 322 2.86 6.49 -6.82
N THR A 323 3.38 7.02 -7.94
CA THR A 323 4.41 8.09 -7.95
C THR A 323 3.94 9.42 -8.51
N THR A 324 2.84 9.46 -9.26
CA THR A 324 2.41 10.64 -10.02
C THR A 324 0.90 10.81 -9.95
N GLU A 325 0.45 12.05 -9.77
CA GLU A 325 -0.94 12.48 -9.89
C GLU A 325 -1.04 13.52 -11.02
N MET A 326 -2.02 13.36 -11.88
CA MET A 326 -2.24 14.19 -13.05
C MET A 326 -3.71 14.57 -13.15
N ILE A 327 -3.98 15.87 -13.18
CA ILE A 327 -5.32 16.41 -13.40
C ILE A 327 -5.37 17.18 -14.70
N PHE A 328 -6.46 17.01 -15.44
CA PHE A 328 -6.64 17.62 -16.74
C PHE A 328 -7.60 18.80 -16.66
N HIS A 329 -7.11 19.97 -17.06
CA HIS A 329 -7.90 21.19 -17.21
C HIS A 329 -8.61 21.17 -18.58
N ASP A 330 -9.71 20.42 -18.68
CA ASP A 330 -10.56 20.41 -19.86
C ASP A 330 -11.41 21.68 -19.94
N ILE A 331 -11.08 22.56 -20.89
CA ILE A 331 -11.78 23.85 -21.09
C ILE A 331 -13.28 23.68 -21.37
N THR A 332 -13.70 22.53 -21.92
CA THR A 332 -15.09 22.25 -22.26
C THR A 332 -15.90 21.77 -21.04
N SER A 333 -15.22 21.26 -20.00
CA SER A 333 -15.83 20.93 -18.69
C SER A 333 -15.97 22.17 -17.80
N MET A 334 -15.19 23.22 -18.05
CA MET A 334 -15.27 24.47 -17.29
C MET A 334 -16.49 25.31 -17.75
N PRO A 335 -17.23 25.95 -16.83
CA PRO A 335 -18.36 26.81 -17.16
C PRO A 335 -17.96 27.93 -18.12
N THR A 336 -18.79 28.27 -19.11
CA THR A 336 -18.56 29.41 -20.01
C THR A 336 -19.33 30.63 -19.51
N SER A 337 -18.67 31.78 -19.42
CA SER A 337 -19.32 33.05 -19.05
C SER A 337 -19.88 33.75 -20.28
N SER A 338 -21.16 34.13 -20.29
CA SER A 338 -21.73 34.90 -21.41
C SER A 338 -21.33 36.37 -21.40
N SER A 339 -20.93 36.91 -20.25
CA SER A 339 -20.58 38.34 -20.08
C SER A 339 -19.12 38.64 -20.42
N GLU A 340 -18.26 37.62 -20.47
CA GLU A 340 -16.83 37.79 -20.64
C GLU A 340 -16.31 37.02 -21.85
N ALA A 341 -16.21 37.69 -23.00
CA ALA A 341 -15.76 37.06 -24.24
C ALA A 341 -14.38 36.37 -24.12
N GLY A 342 -13.47 36.94 -23.31
CA GLY A 342 -12.12 36.41 -23.12
C GLY A 342 -12.01 35.16 -22.24
N GLN A 343 -13.08 34.79 -21.51
CA GLN A 343 -13.12 33.63 -20.61
C GLN A 343 -11.88 33.56 -19.68
N LEU A 344 -11.51 34.66 -19.03
CA LEU A 344 -10.28 34.73 -18.23
C LEU A 344 -10.25 33.68 -17.13
N HIS A 345 -11.41 33.31 -16.57
CA HIS A 345 -11.51 32.24 -15.59
C HIS A 345 -11.10 30.87 -16.13
N LYS A 346 -11.29 30.57 -17.43
CA LYS A 346 -10.71 29.36 -18.03
C LYS A 346 -9.23 29.56 -18.34
N LYS A 347 -8.89 30.72 -18.91
CA LYS A 347 -7.51 31.06 -19.31
C LYS A 347 -6.53 31.00 -18.13
N ARG A 348 -6.92 31.42 -16.93
CA ARG A 348 -6.05 31.35 -15.72
C ARG A 348 -5.69 29.93 -15.29
N HIS A 349 -6.49 28.91 -15.66
CA HIS A 349 -6.16 27.52 -15.38
C HIS A 349 -5.32 26.98 -16.53
N VAL A 350 -5.91 26.85 -17.72
CA VAL A 350 -5.25 26.25 -18.88
C VAL A 350 -4.00 27.02 -19.30
N GLY A 351 -4.01 28.35 -19.24
CA GLY A 351 -2.86 29.16 -19.60
C GLY A 351 -1.66 28.95 -18.69
N ASN A 352 -1.87 28.60 -17.42
CA ASN A 352 -0.76 28.38 -16.48
C ASN A 352 -0.21 26.95 -16.50
N ASP A 353 -0.62 26.11 -17.45
CA ASP A 353 -0.16 24.73 -17.59
C ASP A 353 1.02 24.66 -18.58
N HIS A 354 2.07 23.94 -18.20
CA HIS A 354 3.29 23.74 -19.02
C HIS A 354 3.05 22.92 -20.28
N VAL A 355 2.10 21.99 -20.19
CA VAL A 355 1.78 21.03 -21.23
C VAL A 355 0.31 21.15 -21.60
N HIS A 356 0.04 21.28 -22.89
CA HIS A 356 -1.29 21.27 -23.46
C HIS A 356 -1.48 20.07 -24.37
N VAL A 357 -2.62 19.41 -24.24
CA VAL A 357 -3.15 18.47 -25.22
C VAL A 357 -4.19 19.20 -26.04
N VAL A 358 -3.95 19.34 -27.33
CA VAL A 358 -4.81 20.10 -28.24
C VAL A 358 -5.52 19.10 -29.16
N TRP A 359 -6.83 18.94 -28.99
CA TRP A 359 -7.65 18.20 -29.94
C TRP A 359 -8.15 19.17 -31.00
N THR A 360 -7.90 18.88 -32.27
CA THR A 360 -8.32 19.75 -33.37
C THR A 360 -9.14 19.01 -34.40
N GLU A 361 -10.23 19.64 -34.83
CA GLU A 361 -11.07 19.17 -35.95
C GLU A 361 -10.64 19.80 -37.28
N HIS A 362 -9.57 20.60 -37.28
CA HIS A 362 -9.05 21.18 -38.51
C HIS A 362 -8.29 20.12 -39.32
N LEU A 363 -8.41 20.21 -40.64
CA LEU A 363 -7.58 19.44 -41.57
C LEU A 363 -6.19 20.04 -41.78
N ARG A 364 -6.03 21.32 -41.43
CA ARG A 364 -4.77 22.07 -41.52
C ARG A 364 -3.99 22.00 -40.21
N ASP A 365 -2.72 22.33 -40.28
CA ASP A 365 -1.85 22.36 -39.11
C ASP A 365 -2.28 23.44 -38.12
N TYR A 366 -2.30 23.05 -36.84
CA TYR A 366 -2.54 23.92 -35.70
C TYR A 366 -1.44 24.97 -35.57
N ASN A 367 -1.84 26.20 -35.26
CA ASN A 367 -0.92 27.27 -34.91
C ASN A 367 -0.69 27.32 -33.39
N PRO A 368 0.53 27.04 -32.88
CA PRO A 368 0.83 27.14 -31.46
C PRO A 368 0.60 28.51 -30.83
N THR A 369 0.50 29.58 -31.63
CA THR A 369 0.22 30.93 -31.12
C THR A 369 -1.26 31.21 -30.86
N THR A 370 -2.17 30.27 -31.18
CA THR A 370 -3.62 30.45 -30.98
C THR A 370 -3.97 30.66 -29.51
N ILE A 371 -3.29 29.97 -28.59
CA ILE A 371 -3.48 30.17 -27.15
C ILE A 371 -2.22 30.85 -26.60
N GLN A 372 -2.33 32.17 -26.40
CA GLN A 372 -1.21 32.96 -25.88
C GLN A 372 -1.09 32.73 -24.37
N SER A 373 0.03 32.15 -23.97
CA SER A 373 0.47 32.04 -22.58
C SER A 373 2.00 32.07 -22.49
N GLU A 374 2.54 32.46 -21.33
CA GLU A 374 3.97 32.33 -21.04
C GLU A 374 4.36 30.89 -20.69
N PHE A 375 3.40 30.10 -20.17
CA PHE A 375 3.64 28.74 -19.69
C PHE A 375 3.33 27.66 -20.73
N ASN A 376 3.10 28.00 -22.00
CA ASN A 376 2.78 27.02 -23.06
C ASN A 376 4.02 26.33 -23.65
N ASP A 377 4.80 25.65 -22.80
CA ASP A 377 6.11 25.10 -23.19
C ASP A 377 6.02 23.91 -24.16
N VAL A 378 4.96 23.11 -24.05
CA VAL A 378 4.75 21.90 -24.85
C VAL A 378 3.30 21.76 -25.30
N HIS A 379 3.07 21.53 -26.60
CA HIS A 379 1.77 21.14 -27.15
C HIS A 379 1.82 19.76 -27.79
N ILE A 380 0.87 18.89 -27.43
CA ILE A 380 0.61 17.61 -28.08
C ILE A 380 -0.71 17.75 -28.83
N VAL A 381 -0.64 17.93 -30.13
CA VAL A 381 -1.80 18.14 -31.01
C VAL A 381 -2.26 16.82 -31.60
N VAL A 382 -3.55 16.53 -31.45
CA VAL A 382 -4.20 15.30 -31.90
C VAL A 382 -5.15 15.65 -33.04
N TYR A 383 -4.90 15.05 -34.21
CA TYR A 383 -5.74 15.14 -35.40
C TYR A 383 -6.42 13.79 -35.64
N PRO A 384 -7.73 13.67 -35.38
CA PRO A 384 -8.49 12.48 -35.73
C PRO A 384 -8.54 12.33 -37.25
N LEU A 385 -8.20 11.14 -37.75
CA LEU A 385 -8.27 10.81 -39.17
C LEU A 385 -9.52 9.97 -39.46
N SER A 386 -10.03 10.06 -40.69
CA SER A 386 -11.23 9.33 -41.14
C SER A 386 -11.09 7.81 -41.12
N ASN A 387 -9.86 7.29 -41.13
CA ASN A 387 -9.55 5.86 -41.05
C ASN A 387 -9.46 5.32 -39.61
N GLY A 388 -9.81 6.13 -38.60
CA GLY A 388 -9.78 5.73 -37.19
C GLY A 388 -8.41 5.85 -36.51
N LEU A 389 -7.38 6.32 -37.23
CA LEU A 389 -6.07 6.66 -36.65
C LEU A 389 -6.02 8.11 -36.19
N PHE A 390 -5.00 8.45 -35.41
CA PHE A 390 -4.75 9.80 -34.93
C PHE A 390 -3.35 10.24 -35.34
N LYS A 391 -3.26 11.32 -36.11
CA LYS A 391 -1.99 11.97 -36.41
C LYS A 391 -1.62 12.88 -35.24
N ILE A 392 -0.35 12.86 -34.85
CA ILE A 392 0.17 13.59 -33.71
C ILE A 392 1.19 14.61 -34.20
N HIS A 393 1.02 15.86 -33.77
CA HIS A 393 2.07 16.87 -33.86
C HIS A 393 2.50 17.28 -32.48
N VAL A 394 3.81 17.29 -32.24
CA VAL A 394 4.37 17.81 -31.00
C VAL A 394 5.04 19.14 -31.32
N PHE A 395 4.70 20.16 -30.54
CA PHE A 395 5.40 21.45 -30.52
C PHE A 395 6.02 21.64 -29.15
N GLN A 396 7.21 22.22 -29.12
CA GLN A 396 7.93 22.52 -27.89
C GLN A 396 8.75 23.78 -28.10
N LYS A 397 9.00 24.55 -27.03
CA LYS A 397 9.91 25.71 -27.11
C LYS A 397 11.36 25.25 -27.38
N GLU A 398 12.18 26.15 -27.92
CA GLU A 398 13.56 25.84 -28.31
C GLU A 398 14.45 25.32 -27.17
N ASN A 399 14.16 25.73 -25.92
CA ASN A 399 14.88 25.28 -24.72
C ASN A 399 14.44 23.89 -24.23
N VAL A 400 13.43 23.29 -24.85
CA VAL A 400 12.92 21.97 -24.53
C VAL A 400 13.51 20.96 -25.52
N GLU A 401 14.28 19.98 -25.06
CA GLU A 401 14.77 18.86 -25.88
C GLU A 401 13.64 17.87 -26.19
N LEU A 402 13.89 16.88 -27.06
CA LEU A 402 12.91 15.84 -27.37
C LEU A 402 12.58 15.02 -26.11
N PHE A 403 11.29 14.79 -25.85
CA PHE A 403 10.79 14.03 -24.70
C PHE A 403 9.61 13.14 -25.10
N GLY A 404 9.33 12.14 -24.26
CA GLY A 404 8.13 11.33 -24.39
C GLY A 404 8.17 10.30 -25.52
N PRO A 405 7.20 9.38 -25.55
CA PRO A 405 7.06 8.41 -26.62
C PRO A 405 6.34 8.95 -27.87
N LEU A 406 5.60 10.07 -27.78
CA LEU A 406 4.99 10.70 -28.95
C LEU A 406 5.94 11.70 -29.59
N MET A 407 6.14 11.54 -30.89
CA MET A 407 6.99 12.37 -31.73
C MET A 407 6.16 13.07 -32.80
N HIS A 408 6.66 14.20 -33.29
CA HIS A 408 6.03 14.93 -34.38
C HIS A 408 5.87 14.04 -35.62
N GLY A 409 4.65 13.98 -36.17
CA GLY A 409 4.33 13.23 -37.39
C GLY A 409 3.91 11.78 -37.15
N MET A 410 3.89 11.30 -35.91
CA MET A 410 3.43 9.94 -35.61
C MET A 410 1.94 9.76 -35.90
N CYS A 411 1.56 8.57 -36.37
CA CYS A 411 0.17 8.12 -36.43
C CYS A 411 -0.02 6.99 -35.42
N VAL A 412 -1.03 7.10 -34.57
CA VAL A 412 -1.29 6.14 -33.49
C VAL A 412 -2.73 5.64 -33.55
N THR A 413 -2.94 4.43 -33.04
CA THR A 413 -4.29 3.87 -32.91
C THR A 413 -4.98 4.39 -31.65
N LYS A 414 -6.30 4.26 -31.62
CA LYS A 414 -7.15 4.70 -30.51
C LYS A 414 -6.79 4.08 -29.17
N GLU A 415 -6.38 2.82 -29.17
CA GLU A 415 -6.17 2.01 -27.96
C GLU A 415 -4.95 2.49 -27.17
N VAL A 416 -3.89 2.91 -27.86
CA VAL A 416 -2.64 3.34 -27.24
C VAL A 416 -2.54 4.85 -27.04
N LEU A 417 -3.31 5.63 -27.81
CA LEU A 417 -3.29 7.10 -27.80
C LEU A 417 -3.32 7.71 -26.38
N PRO A 418 -4.25 7.35 -25.47
CA PRO A 418 -4.36 8.02 -24.18
C PRO A 418 -3.16 7.72 -23.27
N SER A 419 -2.65 6.49 -23.31
CA SER A 419 -1.46 6.08 -22.55
C SER A 419 -0.20 6.79 -23.05
N LEU A 420 -0.04 6.91 -24.37
CA LEU A 420 1.09 7.62 -24.97
C LEU A 420 1.03 9.12 -24.69
N ILE A 421 -0.16 9.74 -24.75
CA ILE A 421 -0.34 11.15 -24.36
C ILE A 421 0.03 11.34 -22.89
N ARG A 422 -0.50 10.53 -21.97
CA ARG A 422 -0.15 10.64 -20.54
C ARG A 422 1.36 10.54 -20.33
N ALA A 423 2.02 9.54 -20.90
CA ALA A 423 3.46 9.36 -20.76
C ALA A 423 4.25 10.56 -21.31
N THR A 424 3.84 11.08 -22.48
CA THR A 424 4.44 12.26 -23.11
C THR A 424 4.23 13.51 -22.25
N CYS A 425 3.03 13.71 -21.68
CA CYS A 425 2.75 14.80 -20.76
C CYS A 425 3.60 14.73 -19.47
N VAL A 426 3.74 13.53 -18.89
CA VAL A 426 4.60 13.34 -17.70
C VAL A 426 6.04 13.74 -18.03
N MET A 427 6.59 13.26 -19.14
CA MET A 427 7.97 13.55 -19.52
C MET A 427 8.19 15.01 -19.90
N GLY A 428 7.28 15.61 -20.67
CA GLY A 428 7.35 17.04 -21.03
C GLY A 428 7.28 17.93 -19.79
N ASN A 429 6.35 17.67 -18.88
CA ASN A 429 6.24 18.43 -17.64
C ASN A 429 7.47 18.25 -16.72
N LYS A 430 8.04 17.03 -16.65
CA LYS A 430 9.28 16.78 -15.91
C LYS A 430 10.42 17.59 -16.47
N TYR A 431 10.62 17.54 -17.79
CA TYR A 431 11.69 18.26 -18.46
C TYR A 431 11.59 19.76 -18.14
N VAL A 432 10.42 20.36 -18.37
CA VAL A 432 10.20 21.80 -18.10
C VAL A 432 10.50 22.13 -16.63
N ARG A 433 9.98 21.35 -15.68
CA ARG A 433 10.24 21.60 -14.26
C ARG A 433 11.71 21.43 -13.87
N TYR A 434 12.43 20.46 -14.43
CA TYR A 434 13.86 20.28 -14.14
C TYR A 434 14.73 21.43 -14.65
N THR A 435 14.29 22.14 -15.68
CA THR A 435 14.96 23.36 -16.13
C THR A 435 14.66 24.59 -15.29
N MET A 436 13.66 24.54 -14.40
CA MET A 436 13.32 25.65 -13.51
C MET A 436 14.32 25.75 -12.35
N GLU A 437 14.81 26.97 -12.13
CA GLU A 437 15.71 27.26 -11.02
C GLU A 437 15.04 26.95 -9.67
N GLY A 438 15.74 26.19 -8.81
CA GLY A 438 15.26 25.84 -7.47
C GLY A 438 14.20 24.74 -7.43
N TYR A 439 13.85 24.10 -8.56
CA TYR A 439 12.95 22.96 -8.52
C TYR A 439 13.62 21.74 -7.89
N VAL A 440 12.95 21.15 -6.89
CA VAL A 440 13.34 19.91 -6.23
C VAL A 440 12.20 18.91 -6.33
N THR A 441 12.53 17.65 -6.63
CA THR A 441 11.52 16.60 -6.73
C THR A 441 10.81 16.38 -5.39
N PRO A 442 9.54 15.93 -5.40
CA PRO A 442 8.82 15.62 -4.17
C PRO A 442 9.59 14.64 -3.27
N TYR A 443 10.15 13.59 -3.87
CA TYR A 443 10.97 12.59 -3.18
C TYR A 443 12.19 13.22 -2.49
N ALA A 444 12.99 14.01 -3.21
CA ALA A 444 14.19 14.65 -2.66
C ALA A 444 13.83 15.67 -1.58
N SER A 445 12.74 16.42 -1.77
CA SER A 445 12.24 17.39 -0.79
C SER A 445 11.84 16.70 0.52
N ARG A 446 11.05 15.62 0.44
CA ARG A 446 10.67 14.81 1.61
C ARG A 446 11.88 14.16 2.27
N ARG A 447 12.82 13.64 1.48
CA ARG A 447 14.05 13.03 1.99
C ARG A 447 14.91 14.03 2.77
N SER A 448 15.05 15.25 2.27
CA SER A 448 15.75 16.33 2.98
C SER A 448 15.07 16.68 4.30
N LEU A 449 13.74 16.84 4.30
CA LEU A 449 12.98 17.11 5.52
C LEU A 449 13.09 15.96 6.54
N LEU A 450 13.03 14.71 6.08
CA LEU A 450 13.24 13.55 6.94
C LEU A 450 14.62 13.57 7.59
N THR A 451 15.66 13.84 6.80
CA THR A 451 17.04 13.91 7.29
C THR A 451 17.17 15.00 8.35
N GLN A 452 16.61 16.19 8.10
CA GLN A 452 16.59 17.30 9.07
C GLN A 452 15.85 16.94 10.37
N ILE A 453 14.74 16.19 10.28
CA ILE A 453 14.01 15.72 11.46
C ILE A 453 14.87 14.76 12.27
N VAL A 454 15.52 13.79 11.61
CA VAL A 454 16.39 12.82 12.25
C VAL A 454 17.58 13.52 12.91
N GLU A 455 18.30 14.39 12.20
CA GLU A 455 19.45 15.13 12.74
C GLU A 455 19.08 16.01 13.95
N ARG A 456 17.87 16.56 13.97
CA ARG A 456 17.44 17.49 15.01
C ARG A 456 16.84 16.82 16.24
N HIS A 457 16.21 15.67 16.07
CA HIS A 457 15.35 15.06 17.08
C HIS A 457 15.68 13.61 17.42
N LYS A 458 16.57 12.93 16.68
CA LYS A 458 17.00 11.58 17.04
C LYS A 458 17.71 11.63 18.39
N ALA A 459 17.27 10.78 19.31
CA ALA A 459 17.92 10.61 20.60
C ALA A 459 19.16 9.72 20.45
N ASP A 460 20.27 10.14 21.05
CA ASP A 460 21.49 9.32 21.19
C ASP A 460 21.32 8.37 22.40
N ASN A 461 20.29 7.52 22.37
CA ASN A 461 19.96 6.66 23.50
C ASN A 461 20.60 5.27 23.33
N ASP A 462 21.25 4.79 24.38
CA ASP A 462 21.57 3.37 24.52
C ASP A 462 20.28 2.56 24.75
N PHE A 463 20.27 1.28 24.37
CA PHE A 463 19.09 0.41 24.44
C PHE A 463 18.37 0.41 25.79
N ARG A 464 19.12 0.46 26.89
CA ARG A 464 18.53 0.52 28.24
C ARG A 464 17.73 1.79 28.46
N GLU A 465 18.20 2.91 27.92
CA GLU A 465 17.50 4.20 28.00
C GLU A 465 16.30 4.22 27.07
N LEU A 466 16.39 3.58 25.89
CA LEU A 466 15.24 3.38 25.01
C LEU A 466 14.15 2.57 25.72
N ILE A 467 14.48 1.39 26.25
CA ILE A 467 13.52 0.54 26.97
C ILE A 467 12.95 1.26 28.20
N GLY A 468 13.78 1.93 29.00
CA GLY A 468 13.32 2.71 30.16
C GLY A 468 12.52 3.96 29.82
N SER A 469 12.63 4.49 28.60
CA SER A 469 11.79 5.58 28.11
C SER A 469 10.46 5.07 27.54
N VAL A 470 10.46 3.85 27.00
CA VAL A 470 9.30 3.21 26.37
C VAL A 470 8.42 2.53 27.40
N PHE A 471 8.96 1.87 28.43
CA PHE A 471 8.24 1.17 29.51
C PHE A 471 8.22 2.00 30.78
#